data_AF-W5TZN7-F1
#
_entry.id   AF-W5TZN7-F1
#
_cell.length_a   1.000
_cell.length_b   1.000
_cell.length_c   1.000
_cell.angle_alpha   90.00
_cell.angle_beta   90.00
_cell.angle_gamma   90.00
#
_symmetry.space_group_name_H-M   'P 1'
#
loop_
_entity.id
_entity.type
_entity.pdbx_description
1 polymer ?
#
loop_
_entity_poly.entity_id
_entity_poly.type
_entity_poly.pdbx_seq_one_letter_code
_entity_poly.pdbx_strand_id
1 'polypeptide(L)'
;MLKILIPTIMLIPTTWAIPTKQLWSSSLTYSLAISMISLTWLKSTADAGWSFLNPYMATDPLSTPLLALTCWLLPLMILASQHHTSSEPISRQRMYITLLTSLQIFLILAFSATELIMFYIMFEATLIPTLVIITRWGNQTERLNAGTYFLFYTLAGSLPLLVALLLLQNNSGTLSLLTLQFSPFIHLSSFADKLWWAGCLLAFLVKMPLYGAHLWLPKAHVEAPIAGSMVLAAVLLKLGGYGMIRMMTMLEPLTKELSYPFIILALWGVIMTGSICLRQTDLKSLIAYSSVSHMGLVAAGILIQTPWGFTGALILMIAHGLTSSALFCLANTNYERTHSRTLLLARGLQMILPLMTAWWFIASLANLALPPLPNLMGELMIITSLFNWSWWTIVLTGAGTLITAAYSLYMFLMTQRGPLPSHITALEPTHSREHLLLTLHLLPLLLLILKPEVIWGWTL
;
A
#
# COMPACT_ATOMS: atom_id res chain seq x y z
N MET A 1 2.91 10.39 19.71
CA MET A 1 2.80 9.00 19.18
C MET A 1 2.40 7.94 20.21
N LEU A 2 2.92 7.99 21.44
CA LEU A 2 2.66 6.96 22.48
C LEU A 2 1.17 6.70 22.79
N LYS A 3 0.32 7.73 22.68
CA LYS A 3 -1.15 7.62 22.86
C LYS A 3 -1.82 6.55 22.00
N ILE A 4 -1.25 6.20 20.85
CA ILE A 4 -1.76 5.19 19.93
C ILE A 4 -0.87 3.94 19.97
N LEU A 5 0.44 4.10 20.10
CA LEU A 5 1.38 2.98 20.20
C LEU A 5 1.10 2.08 21.42
N ILE A 6 0.89 2.65 22.61
CA ILE A 6 0.64 1.86 23.83
C ILE A 6 -0.66 1.03 23.70
N PRO A 7 -1.81 1.60 23.28
CA PRO A 7 -2.99 0.80 22.98
C PRO A 7 -2.76 -0.30 21.95
N THR A 8 -2.00 -0.04 20.87
CA THR A 8 -1.69 -1.08 19.88
C THR A 8 -0.85 -2.21 20.45
N ILE A 9 0.13 -1.92 21.31
CA ILE A 9 0.91 -2.95 22.02
C ILE A 9 0.02 -3.75 22.96
N MET A 10 -0.89 -3.09 23.67
CA MET A 10 -1.85 -3.73 24.58
C MET A 10 -2.88 -4.62 23.86
N LEU A 11 -3.04 -4.52 22.53
CA LEU A 11 -3.83 -5.50 21.78
C LEU A 11 -3.23 -6.91 21.85
N ILE A 12 -1.91 -7.05 21.97
CA ILE A 12 -1.26 -8.37 22.06
C ILE A 12 -1.71 -9.12 23.32
N PRO A 13 -1.45 -8.64 24.56
CA PRO A 13 -1.85 -9.36 25.76
C PRO A 13 -3.38 -9.53 25.86
N THR A 14 -4.15 -8.55 25.39
CA THR A 14 -5.62 -8.64 25.42
C THR A 14 -6.13 -9.77 24.52
N THR A 15 -5.60 -9.96 23.30
CA THR A 15 -6.01 -11.08 22.43
C THR A 15 -5.75 -12.47 23.05
N TRP A 16 -4.73 -12.59 23.91
CA TRP A 16 -4.43 -13.84 24.62
C TRP A 16 -5.27 -14.02 25.89
N ALA A 17 -5.66 -12.94 26.57
CA ALA A 17 -6.45 -12.99 27.80
C ALA A 17 -7.96 -13.17 27.57
N ILE A 18 -8.49 -12.68 26.44
CA ILE A 18 -9.94 -12.64 26.16
C ILE A 18 -10.54 -14.05 25.98
N PRO A 19 -11.78 -14.29 26.47
CA PRO A 19 -12.49 -15.55 26.25
C PRO A 19 -12.74 -15.81 24.76
N THR A 20 -12.69 -17.09 24.37
CA THR A 20 -12.72 -17.52 22.95
C THR A 20 -13.90 -16.97 22.16
N LYS A 21 -15.10 -16.92 22.77
CA LYS A 21 -16.33 -16.40 22.14
C LYS A 21 -16.26 -14.91 21.77
N GLN A 22 -15.48 -14.12 22.49
CA GLN A 22 -15.39 -12.66 22.31
C GLN A 22 -14.10 -12.23 21.61
N LEU A 23 -13.25 -13.16 21.19
CA LEU A 23 -11.94 -12.87 20.61
C LEU A 23 -12.02 -11.86 19.44
N TRP A 24 -12.86 -12.18 18.45
CA TRP A 24 -12.98 -11.40 17.22
C TRP A 24 -13.73 -10.09 17.44
N SER A 25 -14.79 -10.08 18.25
CA SER A 25 -15.56 -8.87 18.52
C SER A 25 -14.75 -7.86 19.34
N SER A 26 -14.05 -8.29 20.39
CA SER A 26 -13.24 -7.41 21.22
C SER A 26 -11.98 -6.88 20.51
N SER A 27 -11.28 -7.72 19.75
CA SER A 27 -10.14 -7.26 18.94
C SER A 27 -10.58 -6.25 17.88
N LEU A 28 -11.76 -6.43 17.29
CA LEU A 28 -12.38 -5.47 16.38
C LEU A 28 -12.76 -4.15 17.06
N THR A 29 -13.41 -4.19 18.23
CA THR A 29 -13.81 -2.96 18.92
C THR A 29 -12.62 -2.14 19.38
N TYR A 30 -11.59 -2.78 19.94
CA TYR A 30 -10.37 -2.09 20.37
C TYR A 30 -9.57 -1.54 19.19
N SER A 31 -9.44 -2.30 18.09
CA SER A 31 -8.76 -1.79 16.89
C SER A 31 -9.53 -0.65 16.21
N LEU A 32 -10.86 -0.69 16.18
CA LEU A 32 -11.69 0.44 15.74
C LEU A 32 -11.49 1.66 16.65
N ALA A 33 -11.47 1.49 17.97
CA ALA A 33 -11.22 2.60 18.89
C ALA A 33 -9.86 3.26 18.63
N ILE A 34 -8.81 2.45 18.41
CA ILE A 34 -7.49 2.95 18.03
C ILE A 34 -7.54 3.72 16.70
N SER A 35 -8.24 3.18 15.71
CA SER A 35 -8.40 3.84 14.40
C SER A 35 -9.10 5.20 14.52
N MET A 36 -10.14 5.31 15.34
CA MET A 36 -10.84 6.58 15.57
C MET A 36 -9.95 7.59 16.31
N ILE A 37 -9.15 7.15 17.28
CA ILE A 37 -8.18 8.01 17.97
C ILE A 37 -7.09 8.49 16.99
N SER A 38 -6.69 7.66 16.01
CA SER A 38 -5.68 8.02 15.02
C SER A 38 -6.09 9.20 14.13
N LEU A 39 -7.38 9.40 13.89
CA LEU A 39 -7.90 10.56 13.14
C LEU A 39 -7.56 11.90 13.82
N THR A 40 -7.22 11.91 15.12
CA THR A 40 -6.74 13.12 15.80
C THR A 40 -5.42 13.64 15.25
N TRP A 41 -4.63 12.81 14.55
CA TRP A 41 -3.41 13.23 13.85
C TRP A 41 -3.67 14.02 12.57
N LEU A 42 -4.84 13.86 11.96
CA LEU A 42 -5.21 14.57 10.73
C LEU A 42 -5.54 16.05 10.97
N LYS A 43 -5.65 16.48 12.24
CA LYS A 43 -5.82 17.89 12.56
C LYS A 43 -4.50 18.62 12.35
N SER A 44 -4.39 19.34 11.24
CA SER A 44 -3.32 20.32 11.06
C SER A 44 -3.53 21.46 12.07
N THR A 45 -2.69 21.52 13.10
CA THR A 45 -2.71 22.63 14.07
C THR A 45 -1.73 23.74 13.71
N ALA A 46 -0.86 23.53 12.70
CA ALA A 46 0.10 24.52 12.25
C ALA A 46 0.38 24.34 10.75
N ASP A 47 0.67 25.46 10.08
CA ASP A 47 1.13 25.52 8.68
C ASP A 47 2.59 25.04 8.50
N ALA A 48 3.32 24.75 9.59
CA ALA A 48 4.75 24.47 9.52
C ALA A 48 5.16 23.18 10.24
N GLY A 49 5.44 22.14 9.44
CA GLY A 49 6.38 21.08 9.76
C GLY A 49 5.90 19.94 10.66
N TRP A 50 6.77 19.54 11.59
CA TRP A 50 6.62 18.35 12.41
C TRP A 50 5.78 18.61 13.67
N SER A 51 5.00 17.62 14.06
CA SER A 51 4.08 17.60 15.18
C SER A 51 4.30 16.35 16.04
N PHE A 52 3.79 16.38 17.28
CA PHE A 52 3.88 15.28 18.25
C PHE A 52 5.30 14.72 18.46
N LEU A 53 6.29 15.63 18.51
CA LEU A 53 7.72 15.36 18.63
C LEU A 53 8.10 14.70 19.96
N ASN A 54 8.86 13.61 19.84
CA ASN A 54 9.65 12.94 20.85
C ASN A 54 11.03 12.64 20.21
N PRO A 55 12.09 12.30 20.99
CA PRO A 55 13.44 12.10 20.43
C PRO A 55 13.48 11.12 19.24
N TYR A 56 12.65 10.07 19.27
CA TYR A 56 12.61 9.02 18.25
C TYR A 56 11.41 9.09 17.31
N MET A 57 10.39 9.90 17.62
CA MET A 57 9.11 9.84 16.93
C MET A 57 8.54 11.22 16.67
N ALA A 58 8.07 11.45 15.45
CA ALA A 58 7.39 12.67 15.05
C ALA A 58 6.40 12.37 13.92
N THR A 59 5.51 13.32 13.65
CA THR A 59 4.57 13.22 12.53
C THR A 59 4.52 14.52 11.75
N ASP A 60 4.27 14.45 10.47
CA ASP A 60 4.27 15.55 9.53
C ASP A 60 3.19 15.30 8.47
N PRO A 61 2.90 16.26 7.56
CA PRO A 61 1.83 16.11 6.58
C PRO A 61 1.97 14.88 5.65
N LEU A 62 3.18 14.33 5.53
CA LEU A 62 3.43 13.13 4.75
C LEU A 62 3.16 11.83 5.54
N SER A 63 3.59 11.76 6.80
CA SER A 63 3.38 10.58 7.65
C SER A 63 1.97 10.48 8.22
N THR A 64 1.31 11.61 8.53
CA THR A 64 -0.01 11.60 9.20
C THR A 64 -1.09 10.84 8.42
N PRO A 65 -1.23 10.97 7.08
CA PRO A 65 -2.28 10.26 6.37
C PRO A 65 -1.96 8.77 6.24
N LEU A 66 -0.68 8.42 6.07
CA LEU A 66 -0.22 7.03 6.04
C LEU A 66 -0.43 6.34 7.39
N LEU A 67 -0.14 7.02 8.50
CA LEU A 67 -0.39 6.56 9.86
C LEU A 67 -1.88 6.37 10.15
N ALA A 68 -2.73 7.29 9.70
CA ALA A 68 -4.19 7.14 9.81
C ALA A 68 -4.68 5.94 9.00
N LEU A 69 -4.19 5.77 7.77
CA LEU A 69 -4.51 4.61 6.92
C LEU A 69 -4.06 3.29 7.56
N THR A 70 -2.87 3.22 8.17
CA THR A 70 -2.39 2.00 8.83
C THR A 70 -3.27 1.61 10.02
N CYS A 71 -3.68 2.59 10.83
CA CYS A 71 -4.57 2.34 11.96
C CYS A 71 -5.98 1.98 11.52
N TRP A 72 -6.46 2.57 10.42
CA TRP A 72 -7.74 2.23 9.82
C TRP A 72 -7.77 0.82 9.26
N LEU A 73 -6.66 0.33 8.69
CA LEU A 73 -6.65 -0.98 8.03
C LEU A 73 -6.75 -2.17 9.00
N LEU A 74 -6.26 -2.07 10.25
CA LEU A 74 -6.31 -3.18 11.21
C LEU A 74 -7.74 -3.74 11.43
N PRO A 75 -8.74 -2.93 11.80
CA PRO A 75 -10.10 -3.45 11.99
C PRO A 75 -10.68 -4.06 10.71
N LEU A 76 -10.37 -3.48 9.54
CA LEU A 76 -10.81 -4.00 8.23
C LEU A 76 -10.20 -5.38 7.95
N MET A 77 -8.92 -5.58 8.28
CA MET A 77 -8.26 -6.89 8.16
C MET A 77 -8.87 -7.94 9.07
N ILE A 78 -9.12 -7.58 10.33
CA ILE A 78 -9.74 -8.46 11.32
C ILE A 78 -11.13 -8.88 10.83
N LEU A 79 -11.93 -7.94 10.31
CA LEU A 79 -13.22 -8.23 9.67
C LEU A 79 -13.08 -9.19 8.48
N ALA A 80 -12.11 -8.95 7.60
CA ALA A 80 -11.92 -9.71 6.37
C ALA A 80 -11.54 -11.18 6.65
N SER A 81 -10.64 -11.41 7.61
CA SER A 81 -10.04 -12.73 7.84
C SER A 81 -10.92 -13.71 8.63
N GLN A 82 -11.90 -13.20 9.39
CA GLN A 82 -12.72 -13.99 10.33
C GLN A 82 -13.26 -15.29 9.72
N HIS A 83 -13.87 -15.21 8.54
CA HIS A 83 -14.50 -16.36 7.91
C HIS A 83 -13.49 -17.46 7.55
N HIS A 84 -12.43 -17.11 6.83
CA HIS A 84 -11.39 -18.06 6.43
C HIS A 84 -10.66 -18.69 7.62
N THR A 85 -10.43 -17.92 8.70
CA THR A 85 -9.72 -18.42 9.90
C THR A 85 -10.61 -19.18 10.89
N SER A 86 -11.91 -19.27 10.65
CA SER A 86 -12.87 -19.87 11.59
C SER A 86 -12.60 -21.35 11.86
N SER A 87 -12.08 -22.09 10.89
CA SER A 87 -11.72 -23.50 11.00
C SER A 87 -10.39 -23.77 11.70
N GLU A 88 -9.55 -22.75 11.91
CA GLU A 88 -8.26 -22.91 12.58
C GLU A 88 -8.44 -23.05 14.10
N PRO A 89 -7.57 -23.81 14.80
CA PRO A 89 -7.59 -23.89 16.25
C PRO A 89 -7.37 -22.52 16.89
N ILE A 90 -7.98 -22.32 18.07
CA ILE A 90 -8.02 -21.01 18.74
C ILE A 90 -6.65 -20.39 18.98
N SER A 91 -5.62 -21.19 19.27
CA SER A 91 -4.24 -20.71 19.46
C SER A 91 -3.68 -20.08 18.18
N ARG A 92 -4.01 -20.64 17.02
CA ARG A 92 -3.61 -20.09 15.72
C ARG A 92 -4.43 -18.87 15.34
N GLN A 93 -5.72 -18.83 15.68
CA GLN A 93 -6.52 -17.61 15.51
C GLN A 93 -5.93 -16.45 16.34
N ARG A 94 -5.55 -16.70 17.60
CA ARG A 94 -4.85 -15.73 18.46
C ARG A 94 -3.53 -15.28 17.85
N MET A 95 -2.70 -16.25 17.41
CA MET A 95 -1.43 -15.94 16.77
C MET A 95 -1.61 -15.08 15.50
N TYR A 96 -2.64 -15.36 14.71
CA TYR A 96 -2.95 -14.58 13.52
C TYR A 96 -3.25 -13.13 13.85
N ILE A 97 -4.13 -12.87 14.83
CA ILE A 97 -4.44 -11.51 15.28
C ILE A 97 -3.17 -10.85 15.84
N THR A 98 -2.33 -11.57 16.58
CA THR A 98 -1.06 -11.00 17.09
C THR A 98 -0.05 -10.65 15.99
N LEU A 99 -0.07 -11.37 14.87
CA LEU A 99 0.77 -11.04 13.71
C LEU A 99 0.24 -9.78 13.00
N LEU A 100 -1.08 -9.63 12.89
CA LEU A 100 -1.67 -8.40 12.35
C LEU A 100 -1.38 -7.18 13.24
N THR A 101 -1.48 -7.33 14.56
CA THR A 101 -1.19 -6.24 15.50
C THR A 101 0.29 -5.89 15.57
N SER A 102 1.20 -6.89 15.58
CA SER A 102 2.65 -6.64 15.50
C SER A 102 3.05 -5.95 14.19
N LEU A 103 2.44 -6.33 13.07
CA LEU A 103 2.64 -5.64 11.81
C LEU A 103 2.22 -4.16 11.89
N GLN A 104 1.06 -3.86 12.50
CA GLN A 104 0.64 -2.48 12.71
C GLN A 104 1.61 -1.71 13.61
N ILE A 105 2.12 -2.32 14.68
CA ILE A 105 3.10 -1.68 15.57
C ILE A 105 4.37 -1.28 14.80
N PHE A 106 4.93 -2.19 13.99
CA PHE A 106 6.10 -1.88 13.17
C PHE A 106 5.82 -0.80 12.14
N LEU A 107 4.65 -0.80 11.52
CA LEU A 107 4.25 0.23 10.57
C LEU A 107 4.10 1.62 11.22
N ILE A 108 3.48 1.70 12.40
CA ILE A 108 3.35 2.96 13.14
C ILE A 108 4.73 3.51 13.50
N LEU A 109 5.63 2.65 13.96
CA LEU A 109 7.01 3.04 14.27
C LEU A 109 7.77 3.46 13.02
N ALA A 110 7.62 2.78 11.89
CA ALA A 110 8.29 3.12 10.64
C ALA A 110 7.87 4.50 10.12
N PHE A 111 6.57 4.80 10.02
CA PHE A 111 6.10 6.09 9.49
C PHE A 111 6.34 7.26 10.45
N SER A 112 6.57 7.01 11.74
CA SER A 112 6.84 8.07 12.72
C SER A 112 8.31 8.22 13.11
N ALA A 113 9.20 7.34 12.64
CA ALA A 113 10.61 7.40 12.99
C ALA A 113 11.26 8.72 12.55
N THR A 114 11.93 9.40 13.48
CA THR A 114 12.74 10.60 13.20
C THR A 114 14.15 10.24 12.73
N GLU A 115 14.70 9.15 13.23
CA GLU A 115 16.02 8.63 12.85
C GLU A 115 15.92 7.64 11.69
N LEU A 116 16.71 7.83 10.63
CA LEU A 116 16.67 6.97 9.44
C LEU A 116 17.07 5.51 9.74
N ILE A 117 17.95 5.26 10.69
CA ILE A 117 18.30 3.89 11.08
C ILE A 117 17.14 3.19 11.80
N MET A 118 16.38 3.93 12.62
CA MET A 118 15.17 3.40 13.26
C MET A 118 14.10 3.11 12.20
N PHE A 119 13.94 4.02 11.21
CA PHE A 119 13.09 3.77 10.06
C PHE A 119 13.50 2.47 9.34
N TYR A 120 14.79 2.26 9.05
CA TYR A 120 15.30 1.05 8.41
C TYR A 120 15.00 -0.22 9.22
N ILE A 121 15.26 -0.23 10.53
CA ILE A 121 15.00 -1.40 11.38
C ILE A 121 13.52 -1.74 11.37
N MET A 122 12.64 -0.73 11.48
CA MET A 122 11.19 -0.94 11.46
C MET A 122 10.69 -1.34 10.07
N PHE A 123 11.26 -0.76 9.01
CA PHE A 123 11.00 -1.11 7.61
C PHE A 123 11.27 -2.60 7.35
N GLU A 124 12.40 -3.13 7.82
CA GLU A 124 12.73 -4.55 7.72
C GLU A 124 11.91 -5.41 8.69
N ALA A 125 11.64 -4.94 9.90
CA ALA A 125 10.84 -5.67 10.88
C ALA A 125 9.43 -5.99 10.36
N THR A 126 8.85 -5.16 9.48
CA THR A 126 7.56 -5.47 8.82
C THR A 126 7.59 -6.75 7.98
N LEU A 127 8.76 -7.18 7.50
CA LEU A 127 8.91 -8.42 6.74
C LEU A 127 8.57 -9.66 7.57
N ILE A 128 8.87 -9.64 8.87
CA ILE A 128 8.72 -10.84 9.70
C ILE A 128 7.24 -11.23 9.85
N PRO A 129 6.32 -10.35 10.32
CA PRO A 129 4.92 -10.73 10.43
C PRO A 129 4.30 -11.04 9.07
N THR A 130 4.67 -10.30 8.02
CA THR A 130 4.10 -10.47 6.68
C THR A 130 4.51 -11.80 6.06
N LEU A 131 5.78 -12.19 6.16
CA LEU A 131 6.26 -13.49 5.71
C LEU A 131 5.52 -14.63 6.41
N VAL A 132 5.36 -14.53 7.73
CA VAL A 132 4.65 -15.56 8.51
C VAL A 132 3.18 -15.61 8.09
N ILE A 133 2.51 -14.48 7.86
CA ILE A 133 1.12 -14.45 7.37
C ILE A 133 0.98 -15.14 6.01
N ILE A 134 1.87 -14.85 5.05
CA ILE A 134 1.85 -15.43 3.70
C ILE A 134 2.13 -16.93 3.74
N THR A 135 3.24 -17.33 4.34
CA THR A 135 3.73 -18.71 4.29
C THR A 135 2.89 -19.68 5.13
N ARG A 136 2.21 -19.19 6.18
CA ARG A 136 1.42 -20.02 7.09
C ARG A 136 -0.07 -20.06 6.76
N TRP A 137 -0.70 -18.92 6.46
CA TRP A 137 -2.14 -18.81 6.19
C TRP A 137 -2.49 -18.58 4.71
N GLY A 138 -1.50 -18.63 3.80
CA GLY A 138 -1.78 -18.69 2.35
C GLY A 138 -2.46 -20.00 1.96
N ASN A 139 -3.32 -20.01 0.95
CA ASN A 139 -4.13 -21.19 0.62
C ASN A 139 -3.39 -22.25 -0.21
N GLN A 140 -2.54 -21.85 -1.17
CA GLN A 140 -1.89 -22.79 -2.09
C GLN A 140 -0.48 -23.17 -1.63
N THR A 141 0.07 -24.21 -2.26
CA THR A 141 1.43 -24.71 -2.04
C THR A 141 2.50 -23.66 -2.37
N GLU A 142 2.28 -22.86 -3.41
CA GLU A 142 3.22 -21.82 -3.89
C GLU A 142 3.45 -20.69 -2.89
N ARG A 143 2.72 -20.64 -1.77
CA ARG A 143 2.92 -19.63 -0.71
C ARG A 143 4.33 -19.62 -0.13
N LEU A 144 5.02 -20.77 -0.10
CA LEU A 144 6.41 -20.86 0.37
C LEU A 144 7.35 -20.19 -0.63
N ASN A 145 7.20 -20.48 -1.92
CA ASN A 145 7.94 -19.81 -2.98
C ASN A 145 7.62 -18.31 -2.99
N ALA A 146 6.35 -17.91 -2.92
CA ALA A 146 5.98 -16.49 -2.84
C ALA A 146 6.66 -15.78 -1.64
N GLY A 147 6.74 -16.46 -0.50
CA GLY A 147 7.47 -15.98 0.68
C GLY A 147 8.97 -15.81 0.44
N THR A 148 9.64 -16.76 -0.24
CA THR A 148 11.07 -16.63 -0.56
C THR A 148 11.34 -15.50 -1.56
N TYR A 149 10.51 -15.33 -2.60
CA TYR A 149 10.61 -14.19 -3.51
C TYR A 149 10.47 -12.86 -2.76
N PHE A 150 9.44 -12.74 -1.91
CA PHE A 150 9.21 -11.53 -1.12
C PHE A 150 10.38 -11.20 -0.18
N LEU A 151 10.89 -12.20 0.54
CA LEU A 151 12.01 -12.02 1.47
C LEU A 151 13.30 -11.61 0.73
N PHE A 152 13.72 -12.38 -0.28
CA PHE A 152 15.04 -12.17 -0.88
C PHE A 152 15.10 -10.93 -1.77
N TYR A 153 14.02 -10.56 -2.44
CA TYR A 153 13.99 -9.29 -3.17
C TYR A 153 14.18 -8.11 -2.20
N THR A 154 13.46 -8.12 -1.09
CA THR A 154 13.51 -7.02 -0.12
C THR A 154 14.86 -6.95 0.60
N LEU A 155 15.38 -8.08 1.09
CA LEU A 155 16.72 -8.12 1.72
C LEU A 155 17.85 -7.76 0.76
N ALA A 156 17.80 -8.22 -0.49
CA ALA A 156 18.84 -7.89 -1.48
C ALA A 156 18.86 -6.38 -1.79
N GLY A 157 17.69 -5.74 -1.81
CA GLY A 157 17.60 -4.29 -1.98
C GLY A 157 17.97 -3.49 -0.73
N SER A 158 17.67 -4.00 0.46
CA SER A 158 17.78 -3.24 1.72
C SER A 158 19.12 -3.34 2.41
N LEU A 159 19.88 -4.43 2.26
CA LEU A 159 21.23 -4.50 2.82
C LEU A 159 22.18 -3.42 2.26
N PRO A 160 22.18 -3.09 0.95
CA PRO A 160 22.90 -1.92 0.43
C PRO A 160 22.45 -0.60 1.08
N LEU A 161 21.16 -0.43 1.35
CA LEU A 161 20.63 0.76 2.05
C LEU A 161 21.20 0.85 3.47
N LEU A 162 21.31 -0.26 4.21
CA LEU A 162 21.92 -0.25 5.55
C LEU A 162 23.35 0.27 5.51
N VAL A 163 24.17 -0.26 4.59
CA VAL A 163 25.56 0.18 4.42
C VAL A 163 25.60 1.67 4.07
N ALA A 164 24.73 2.11 3.16
CA ALA A 164 24.65 3.51 2.75
C ALA A 164 24.27 4.45 3.92
N LEU A 165 23.33 4.04 4.78
CA LEU A 165 22.93 4.81 5.97
C LEU A 165 24.04 4.87 7.02
N LEU A 166 24.78 3.78 7.25
CA LEU A 166 25.93 3.78 8.18
C LEU A 166 27.07 4.68 7.68
N LEU A 167 27.33 4.68 6.37
CA LEU A 167 28.29 5.61 5.77
C LEU A 167 27.82 7.07 5.94
N LEU A 168 26.54 7.34 5.73
CA LEU A 168 25.99 8.68 5.93
C LEU A 168 26.13 9.10 7.40
N GLN A 169 25.79 8.22 8.36
CA GLN A 169 25.95 8.48 9.80
C GLN A 169 27.39 8.85 10.18
N ASN A 170 28.39 8.16 9.61
CA ASN A 170 29.79 8.45 9.90
C ASN A 170 30.23 9.82 9.34
N ASN A 171 29.65 10.25 8.21
CA ASN A 171 30.01 11.51 7.55
C ASN A 171 29.26 12.71 8.13
N SER A 172 27.95 12.60 8.33
CA SER A 172 27.09 13.69 8.84
C SER A 172 27.05 13.75 10.37
N GLY A 173 27.48 12.69 11.06
CA GLY A 173 27.39 12.54 12.51
C GLY A 173 25.97 12.27 13.05
N THR A 174 24.91 12.47 12.25
CA THR A 174 23.52 12.23 12.64
C THR A 174 22.67 11.72 11.47
N LEU A 175 21.69 10.87 11.77
CA LEU A 175 20.70 10.34 10.82
C LEU A 175 19.29 10.91 11.06
N SER A 176 19.18 11.92 11.91
CA SER A 176 17.89 12.50 12.27
C SER A 176 17.36 13.32 11.09
N LEU A 177 16.16 12.98 10.64
CA LEU A 177 15.48 13.68 9.54
C LEU A 177 15.31 15.19 9.82
N LEU A 178 15.23 15.56 11.09
CA LEU A 178 15.10 16.94 11.54
C LEU A 178 16.41 17.73 11.38
N THR A 179 17.55 17.14 11.73
CA THR A 179 18.86 17.82 11.64
C THR A 179 19.43 17.75 10.23
N LEU A 180 19.19 16.65 9.52
CA LEU A 180 19.73 16.40 8.20
C LEU A 180 19.29 17.46 7.18
N GLN A 181 18.08 18.02 7.31
CA GLN A 181 17.60 19.12 6.45
C GLN A 181 18.48 20.38 6.51
N PHE A 182 19.22 20.57 7.60
CA PHE A 182 20.12 21.71 7.81
C PHE A 182 21.59 21.36 7.57
N SER A 183 21.89 20.10 7.22
CA SER A 183 23.25 19.68 6.91
C SER A 183 23.70 20.26 5.56
N PRO A 184 24.98 20.62 5.41
CA PRO A 184 25.48 21.12 4.13
C PRO A 184 25.39 20.04 3.06
N PHE A 185 25.16 20.45 1.81
CA PHE A 185 25.15 19.53 0.68
C PHE A 185 26.48 18.77 0.59
N ILE A 186 26.37 17.44 0.49
CA ILE A 186 27.52 16.57 0.29
C ILE A 186 27.94 16.71 -1.18
N HIS A 187 29.19 17.07 -1.44
CA HIS A 187 29.69 17.19 -2.81
C HIS A 187 29.93 15.80 -3.42
N LEU A 188 28.87 15.22 -3.97
CA LEU A 188 28.85 13.87 -4.52
C LEU A 188 29.21 13.90 -6.02
N SER A 189 30.39 13.39 -6.39
CA SER A 189 30.87 13.43 -7.79
C SER A 189 31.55 12.14 -8.27
N SER A 190 32.02 11.31 -7.34
CA SER A 190 32.76 10.09 -7.65
C SER A 190 31.84 8.95 -8.08
N PHE A 191 32.41 7.91 -8.69
CA PHE A 191 31.66 6.69 -8.99
C PHE A 191 31.14 6.00 -7.71
N ALA A 192 31.89 6.09 -6.60
CA ALA A 192 31.44 5.59 -5.31
C ALA A 192 30.17 6.30 -4.83
N ASP A 193 30.05 7.60 -5.07
CA ASP A 193 28.86 8.38 -4.73
C ASP A 193 27.64 7.96 -5.56
N LYS A 194 27.84 7.62 -6.83
CA LYS A 194 26.79 7.06 -7.70
C LYS A 194 26.31 5.68 -7.21
N LEU A 195 27.23 4.83 -6.75
CA LEU A 195 26.89 3.55 -6.14
C LEU A 195 26.19 3.72 -4.79
N TRP A 196 26.62 4.67 -3.98
CA TRP A 196 25.96 5.02 -2.72
C TRP A 196 24.53 5.51 -2.96
N TRP A 197 24.32 6.40 -3.94
CA TRP A 197 23.00 6.86 -4.37
C TRP A 197 22.10 5.69 -4.79
N ALA A 198 22.63 4.75 -5.56
CA ALA A 198 21.90 3.54 -5.94
C ALA A 198 21.55 2.68 -4.71
N GLY A 199 22.50 2.51 -3.78
CA GLY A 199 22.29 1.82 -2.50
C GLY A 199 21.16 2.43 -1.67
N CYS A 200 21.05 3.77 -1.66
CA CYS A 200 19.97 4.48 -0.98
C CYS A 200 18.58 4.25 -1.62
N LEU A 201 18.48 4.09 -2.93
CA LEU A 201 17.17 4.01 -3.62
C LEU A 201 16.69 2.59 -3.92
N LEU A 202 17.59 1.64 -4.14
CA LEU A 202 17.25 0.28 -4.60
C LEU A 202 16.26 -0.42 -3.65
N ALA A 203 16.43 -0.28 -2.33
CA ALA A 203 15.52 -0.86 -1.34
C ALA A 203 14.07 -0.39 -1.54
N PHE A 204 13.89 0.92 -1.77
CA PHE A 204 12.57 1.53 -1.95
C PHE A 204 11.97 1.20 -3.31
N LEU A 205 12.78 1.11 -4.36
CA LEU A 205 12.34 0.70 -5.71
C LEU A 205 12.01 -0.80 -5.80
N VAL A 206 12.51 -1.63 -4.89
CA VAL A 206 12.06 -3.02 -4.80
C VAL A 206 10.74 -3.11 -4.03
N LYS A 207 10.57 -2.34 -2.95
CA LYS A 207 9.31 -2.28 -2.16
C LYS A 207 8.16 -1.59 -2.89
N MET A 208 8.42 -0.47 -3.54
CA MET A 208 7.54 0.09 -4.59
C MET A 208 7.96 -0.56 -5.89
N PRO A 209 7.38 -1.71 -6.24
CA PRO A 209 7.90 -2.61 -7.25
C PRO A 209 8.08 -1.89 -8.58
N LEU A 210 9.28 -1.44 -8.86
CA LEU A 210 9.60 -0.90 -10.16
C LEU A 210 9.45 -2.02 -11.19
N TYR A 211 9.05 -1.66 -12.40
CA TYR A 211 9.11 -2.59 -13.51
C TYR A 211 10.52 -3.22 -13.61
N GLY A 212 10.58 -4.54 -13.83
CA GLY A 212 11.78 -5.36 -13.62
C GLY A 212 11.84 -6.03 -12.24
N ALA A 213 11.75 -5.28 -11.14
CA ALA A 213 11.78 -5.82 -9.77
C ALA A 213 10.41 -6.29 -9.23
N HIS A 214 9.34 -6.08 -9.98
CA HIS A 214 7.95 -6.33 -9.57
C HIS A 214 7.49 -7.80 -9.45
N LEU A 215 8.30 -8.78 -9.89
CA LEU A 215 7.86 -10.18 -10.00
C LEU A 215 7.44 -10.83 -8.68
N TRP A 216 7.94 -10.34 -7.55
CA TRP A 216 7.53 -10.82 -6.23
C TRP A 216 6.08 -10.44 -5.91
N LEU A 217 5.58 -9.31 -6.42
CA LEU A 217 4.29 -8.75 -6.00
C LEU A 217 3.11 -9.62 -6.47
N PRO A 218 2.96 -9.99 -7.76
CA PRO A 218 1.87 -10.86 -8.20
C PRO A 218 1.83 -12.18 -7.42
N LYS A 219 2.99 -12.79 -7.14
CA LYS A 219 3.07 -14.02 -6.34
C LYS A 219 2.64 -13.79 -4.88
N ALA A 220 3.18 -12.75 -4.24
CA ALA A 220 2.90 -12.45 -2.84
C ALA A 220 1.42 -12.14 -2.60
N HIS A 221 0.79 -11.31 -3.45
CA HIS A 221 -0.63 -10.97 -3.30
C HIS A 221 -1.58 -12.13 -3.60
N VAL A 222 -1.26 -12.92 -4.63
CA VAL A 222 -2.12 -14.02 -5.07
C VAL A 222 -2.14 -15.14 -4.04
N GLU A 223 -0.99 -15.41 -3.40
CA GLU A 223 -0.85 -16.48 -2.41
C GLU A 223 -1.08 -16.06 -0.95
N ALA A 224 -1.09 -14.75 -0.66
CA ALA A 224 -1.45 -14.26 0.65
C ALA A 224 -2.95 -14.50 0.98
N PRO A 225 -3.28 -14.72 2.27
CA PRO A 225 -4.66 -14.58 2.75
C PRO A 225 -5.13 -13.13 2.58
N ILE A 226 -6.45 -12.90 2.70
CA ILE A 226 -7.05 -11.59 2.43
C ILE A 226 -6.40 -10.45 3.24
N ALA A 227 -6.21 -10.60 4.56
CA ALA A 227 -5.55 -9.56 5.35
C ALA A 227 -4.12 -9.28 4.89
N GLY A 228 -3.36 -10.32 4.49
CA GLY A 228 -2.02 -10.17 3.93
C GLY A 228 -2.04 -9.35 2.63
N SER A 229 -2.95 -9.69 1.70
CA SER A 229 -3.11 -8.91 0.46
C SER A 229 -3.54 -7.46 0.71
N MET A 230 -4.36 -7.21 1.73
CA MET A 230 -4.79 -5.85 2.10
C MET A 230 -3.64 -5.00 2.60
N VAL A 231 -2.81 -5.50 3.53
CA VAL A 231 -1.66 -4.71 4.07
C VAL A 231 -0.58 -4.54 3.03
N LEU A 232 -0.30 -5.59 2.26
CA LEU A 232 0.63 -5.50 1.15
C LEU A 232 0.21 -4.37 0.22
N ALA A 233 -1.06 -4.35 -0.20
CA ALA A 233 -1.56 -3.38 -1.16
C ALA A 233 -1.62 -1.98 -0.56
N ALA A 234 -2.25 -1.83 0.61
CA ALA A 234 -2.62 -0.54 1.16
C ALA A 234 -1.42 0.21 1.76
N VAL A 235 -0.48 -0.50 2.39
CA VAL A 235 0.53 0.15 3.24
C VAL A 235 1.97 -0.26 2.89
N LEU A 236 2.27 -1.54 2.67
CA LEU A 236 3.67 -1.97 2.53
C LEU A 236 4.33 -1.45 1.26
N LEU A 237 3.56 -1.27 0.16
CA LEU A 237 4.08 -0.58 -1.03
C LEU A 237 4.37 0.90 -0.72
N LYS A 238 3.54 1.54 0.10
CA LYS A 238 3.63 2.97 0.42
C LYS A 238 4.80 3.29 1.33
N LEU A 239 5.23 2.32 2.14
CA LEU A 239 6.45 2.39 2.93
C LEU A 239 7.69 2.60 2.03
N GLY A 240 7.69 2.06 0.79
CA GLY A 240 8.71 2.35 -0.21
C GLY A 240 8.66 3.82 -0.68
N GLY A 241 7.48 4.33 -1.02
CA GLY A 241 7.31 5.73 -1.44
C GLY A 241 7.65 6.73 -0.33
N TYR A 242 7.22 6.44 0.90
CA TYR A 242 7.58 7.18 2.10
C TYR A 242 9.10 7.27 2.27
N GLY A 243 9.79 6.12 2.26
CA GLY A 243 11.24 6.08 2.41
C GLY A 243 11.96 6.80 1.27
N MET A 244 11.44 6.69 0.05
CA MET A 244 11.99 7.39 -1.11
C MET A 244 11.90 8.91 -0.92
N ILE A 245 10.73 9.46 -0.56
CA ILE A 245 10.56 10.90 -0.33
C ILE A 245 11.48 11.40 0.81
N ARG A 246 11.63 10.62 1.90
CA ARG A 246 12.52 10.97 3.01
C ARG A 246 14.00 10.99 2.63
N MET A 247 14.43 10.10 1.75
CA MET A 247 15.82 10.04 1.31
C MET A 247 16.15 11.06 0.22
N MET A 248 15.17 11.49 -0.58
CA MET A 248 15.40 12.40 -1.70
C MET A 248 16.08 13.72 -1.28
N THR A 249 15.78 14.23 -0.08
CA THR A 249 16.43 15.44 0.46
C THR A 249 17.94 15.32 0.57
N MET A 250 18.45 14.10 0.82
CA MET A 250 19.89 13.83 0.99
C MET A 250 20.60 13.52 -0.31
N LEU A 251 19.85 13.16 -1.36
CA LEU A 251 20.40 12.64 -2.61
C LEU A 251 20.59 13.72 -3.69
N GLU A 252 20.14 14.94 -3.43
CA GLU A 252 20.38 16.09 -4.31
C GLU A 252 21.85 16.55 -4.23
N PRO A 253 22.47 16.95 -5.36
CA PRO A 253 21.90 17.13 -6.71
C PRO A 253 21.97 15.89 -7.64
N LEU A 254 22.61 14.78 -7.22
CA LEU A 254 22.84 13.59 -8.06
C LEU A 254 21.55 12.98 -8.66
N THR A 255 20.42 13.10 -7.97
CA THR A 255 19.10 12.64 -8.44
C THR A 255 18.75 13.18 -9.82
N LYS A 256 19.15 14.41 -10.15
CA LYS A 256 18.85 15.04 -11.44
C LYS A 256 19.50 14.30 -12.62
N GLU A 257 20.65 13.67 -12.40
CA GLU A 257 21.38 12.94 -13.45
C GLU A 257 21.08 11.44 -13.45
N LEU A 258 20.88 10.85 -12.28
CA LEU A 258 20.75 9.38 -12.15
C LEU A 258 19.31 8.86 -12.20
N SER A 259 18.30 9.73 -12.11
CA SER A 259 16.88 9.33 -12.10
C SER A 259 16.34 8.84 -13.45
N TYR A 260 16.93 9.25 -14.59
CA TYR A 260 16.39 8.97 -15.93
C TYR A 260 16.08 7.49 -16.20
N PRO A 261 16.97 6.51 -15.92
CA PRO A 261 16.68 5.11 -16.19
C PRO A 261 15.46 4.60 -15.40
N PHE A 262 15.32 5.04 -14.15
CA PHE A 262 14.22 4.64 -13.28
C PHE A 262 12.89 5.29 -13.70
N ILE A 263 12.91 6.56 -14.14
CA ILE A 263 11.72 7.22 -14.70
C ILE A 263 11.26 6.49 -15.98
N ILE A 264 12.18 6.14 -16.87
CA ILE A 264 11.85 5.40 -18.10
C ILE A 264 11.25 4.02 -17.77
N LEU A 265 11.88 3.28 -16.86
CA LEU A 265 11.36 1.98 -16.40
C LEU A 265 9.99 2.12 -15.74
N ALA A 266 9.75 3.17 -14.95
CA ALA A 266 8.47 3.43 -14.32
C ALA A 266 7.37 3.69 -15.36
N LEU A 267 7.60 4.63 -16.29
CA LEU A 267 6.61 5.01 -17.33
C LEU A 267 6.32 3.87 -18.30
N TRP A 268 7.36 3.17 -18.78
CA TRP A 268 7.18 1.98 -19.61
C TRP A 268 6.47 0.87 -18.82
N GLY A 269 6.79 0.73 -17.54
CA GLY A 269 6.15 -0.17 -16.60
C GLY A 269 4.65 0.03 -16.49
N VAL A 270 4.17 1.28 -16.44
CA VAL A 270 2.72 1.59 -16.40
C VAL A 270 2.01 0.97 -17.61
N ILE A 271 2.55 1.15 -18.81
CA ILE A 271 1.96 0.62 -20.06
C ILE A 271 2.03 -0.91 -20.07
N MET A 272 3.20 -1.48 -19.78
CA MET A 272 3.40 -2.92 -19.86
C MET A 272 2.56 -3.68 -18.84
N THR A 273 2.56 -3.24 -17.58
CA THR A 273 1.75 -3.89 -16.53
C THR A 273 0.25 -3.68 -16.76
N GLY A 274 -0.16 -2.53 -17.28
CA GLY A 274 -1.53 -2.30 -17.74
C GLY A 274 -1.94 -3.27 -18.87
N SER A 275 -1.07 -3.48 -19.86
CA SER A 275 -1.33 -4.43 -20.96
C SER A 275 -1.39 -5.88 -20.49
N ILE A 276 -0.61 -6.22 -19.45
CA ILE A 276 -0.67 -7.52 -18.78
C ILE A 276 -2.05 -7.69 -18.13
N CYS A 277 -2.57 -6.67 -17.44
CA CYS A 277 -3.89 -6.72 -16.78
C CYS A 277 -5.03 -7.08 -17.74
N LEU A 278 -5.00 -6.60 -18.98
CA LEU A 278 -6.02 -6.93 -20.00
C LEU A 278 -6.07 -8.42 -20.36
N ARG A 279 -4.98 -9.16 -20.15
CA ARG A 279 -4.88 -10.58 -20.47
C ARG A 279 -4.84 -11.49 -19.24
N GLN A 280 -4.98 -10.93 -18.03
CA GLN A 280 -4.97 -11.72 -16.82
C GLN A 280 -6.25 -12.55 -16.68
N THR A 281 -6.07 -13.86 -16.45
CA THR A 281 -7.16 -14.79 -16.14
C THR A 281 -7.51 -14.81 -14.65
N ASP A 282 -6.54 -14.52 -13.79
CA ASP A 282 -6.70 -14.53 -12.34
C ASP A 282 -7.08 -13.14 -11.83
N LEU A 283 -8.18 -13.07 -11.08
CA LEU A 283 -8.72 -11.80 -10.57
C LEU A 283 -7.74 -11.13 -9.58
N LYS A 284 -7.14 -11.91 -8.66
CA LYS A 284 -6.15 -11.38 -7.70
C LYS A 284 -4.86 -10.93 -8.39
N SER A 285 -4.42 -11.62 -9.46
CA SER A 285 -3.21 -11.22 -10.18
C SER A 285 -3.46 -9.95 -10.99
N LEU A 286 -4.66 -9.80 -11.59
CA LEU A 286 -5.06 -8.57 -12.28
C LEU A 286 -4.98 -7.37 -11.33
N ILE A 287 -5.53 -7.50 -10.12
CA ILE A 287 -5.45 -6.43 -9.11
C ILE A 287 -3.99 -6.16 -8.69
N ALA A 288 -3.18 -7.21 -8.55
CA ALA A 288 -1.76 -7.09 -8.23
C ALA A 288 -0.94 -6.38 -9.34
N TYR A 289 -1.17 -6.67 -10.61
CA TYR A 289 -0.51 -5.94 -11.70
C TYR A 289 -1.03 -4.50 -11.82
N SER A 290 -2.31 -4.26 -11.52
CA SER A 290 -2.84 -2.90 -11.48
C SER A 290 -2.15 -2.05 -10.41
N SER A 291 -1.80 -2.63 -9.24
CA SER A 291 -1.05 -1.89 -8.22
C SER A 291 0.39 -1.59 -8.63
N VAL A 292 1.05 -2.47 -9.39
CA VAL A 292 2.35 -2.16 -10.00
C VAL A 292 2.23 -0.97 -10.97
N SER A 293 1.17 -0.91 -11.78
CA SER A 293 0.95 0.21 -12.71
C SER A 293 0.77 1.55 -11.97
N HIS A 294 -0.06 1.58 -10.93
CA HIS A 294 -0.33 2.79 -10.13
C HIS A 294 0.89 3.23 -9.33
N MET A 295 1.62 2.29 -8.70
CA MET A 295 2.84 2.63 -7.96
C MET A 295 4.01 3.01 -8.89
N GLY A 296 4.00 2.57 -10.15
CA GLY A 296 4.92 3.05 -11.18
C GLY A 296 4.76 4.56 -11.43
N LEU A 297 3.51 5.04 -11.50
CA LEU A 297 3.23 6.48 -11.60
C LEU A 297 3.73 7.25 -10.36
N VAL A 298 3.50 6.70 -9.15
CA VAL A 298 4.01 7.26 -7.89
C VAL A 298 5.54 7.37 -7.91
N ALA A 299 6.24 6.32 -8.36
CA ALA A 299 7.70 6.33 -8.44
C ALA A 299 8.21 7.41 -9.42
N ALA A 300 7.58 7.56 -10.59
CA ALA A 300 7.91 8.61 -11.54
C ALA A 300 7.67 10.01 -10.96
N GLY A 301 6.54 10.23 -10.28
CA GLY A 301 6.22 11.52 -9.65
C GLY A 301 7.21 11.94 -8.57
N ILE A 302 7.65 10.99 -7.73
CA ILE A 302 8.65 11.23 -6.67
C ILE A 302 10.04 11.52 -7.27
N LEU A 303 10.45 10.81 -8.33
CA LEU A 303 11.77 10.96 -8.95
C LEU A 303 11.98 12.31 -9.65
N ILE A 304 10.92 13.02 -10.03
CA ILE A 304 10.99 14.35 -10.65
C ILE A 304 11.20 15.46 -9.61
N GLN A 305 10.92 15.18 -8.33
CA GLN A 305 11.17 16.08 -7.20
C GLN A 305 10.48 17.46 -7.32
N THR A 306 9.27 17.52 -7.92
CA THR A 306 8.45 18.74 -7.91
C THR A 306 7.41 18.68 -6.80
N PRO A 307 6.99 19.84 -6.22
CA PRO A 307 5.93 19.86 -5.21
C PRO A 307 4.64 19.18 -5.70
N TRP A 308 4.24 19.41 -6.95
CA TRP A 308 3.08 18.76 -7.57
C TRP A 308 3.27 17.25 -7.73
N GLY A 309 4.49 16.81 -8.05
CA GLY A 309 4.83 15.39 -8.15
C GLY A 309 4.73 14.68 -6.79
N PHE A 310 5.26 15.27 -5.72
CA PHE A 310 5.17 14.70 -4.38
C PHE A 310 3.75 14.73 -3.81
N THR A 311 3.01 15.84 -4.00
CA THR A 311 1.61 15.94 -3.54
C THR A 311 0.73 14.92 -4.27
N GLY A 312 0.89 14.81 -5.59
CA GLY A 312 0.18 13.82 -6.41
C GLY A 312 0.53 12.38 -6.02
N ALA A 313 1.81 12.10 -5.77
CA ALA A 313 2.28 10.81 -5.28
C ALA A 313 1.63 10.43 -3.93
N LEU A 314 1.55 11.37 -2.98
CA LEU A 314 0.95 11.12 -1.68
C LEU A 314 -0.57 10.86 -1.77
N ILE A 315 -1.28 11.70 -2.52
CA ILE A 315 -2.73 11.53 -2.76
C ILE A 315 -2.98 10.17 -3.41
N LEU A 316 -2.24 9.82 -4.47
CA LEU A 316 -2.38 8.55 -5.16
C LEU A 316 -2.02 7.36 -4.26
N MET A 317 -0.99 7.47 -3.42
CA MET A 317 -0.64 6.43 -2.45
C MET A 317 -1.82 6.09 -1.51
N ILE A 318 -2.50 7.10 -0.97
CA ILE A 318 -3.61 6.90 -0.03
C ILE A 318 -4.85 6.38 -0.76
N ALA A 319 -5.20 7.03 -1.87
CA ALA A 319 -6.38 6.70 -2.65
C ALA A 319 -6.27 5.30 -3.29
N HIS A 320 -5.11 4.98 -3.87
CA HIS A 320 -4.80 3.63 -4.33
C HIS A 320 -4.80 2.62 -3.18
N GLY A 321 -4.34 3.01 -1.99
CA GLY A 321 -4.33 2.12 -0.82
C GLY A 321 -5.74 1.65 -0.41
N LEU A 322 -6.71 2.56 -0.37
CA LEU A 322 -8.11 2.24 -0.08
C LEU A 322 -8.79 1.47 -1.21
N THR A 323 -8.54 1.86 -2.47
CA THR A 323 -9.18 1.21 -3.63
C THR A 323 -8.65 -0.19 -3.90
N SER A 324 -7.34 -0.40 -3.86
CA SER A 324 -6.74 -1.73 -4.07
C SER A 324 -7.12 -2.71 -2.97
N SER A 325 -7.15 -2.28 -1.70
CA SER A 325 -7.63 -3.12 -0.60
C SER A 325 -9.11 -3.50 -0.77
N ALA A 326 -9.98 -2.54 -1.16
CA ALA A 326 -11.38 -2.83 -1.47
C ALA A 326 -11.51 -3.86 -2.61
N LEU A 327 -10.74 -3.73 -3.69
CA LEU A 327 -10.74 -4.68 -4.80
C LEU A 327 -10.27 -6.08 -4.38
N PHE A 328 -9.24 -6.20 -3.54
CA PHE A 328 -8.83 -7.50 -3.00
C PHE A 328 -9.91 -8.12 -2.14
N CYS A 329 -10.65 -7.32 -1.36
CA CYS A 329 -11.78 -7.80 -0.58
C CYS A 329 -12.95 -8.26 -1.46
N LEU A 330 -13.29 -7.51 -2.51
CA LEU A 330 -14.27 -7.91 -3.51
C LEU A 330 -13.86 -9.22 -4.19
N ALA A 331 -12.59 -9.37 -4.57
CA ALA A 331 -12.08 -10.63 -5.11
C ALA A 331 -12.18 -11.78 -4.09
N ASN A 332 -11.99 -11.50 -2.80
CA ASN A 332 -12.14 -12.50 -1.74
C ASN A 332 -13.58 -12.96 -1.56
N THR A 333 -14.58 -12.07 -1.63
CA THR A 333 -15.98 -12.48 -1.53
C THR A 333 -16.42 -13.42 -2.66
N ASN A 334 -15.88 -13.23 -3.87
CA ASN A 334 -16.10 -14.17 -4.98
C ASN A 334 -15.38 -15.50 -4.71
N TYR A 335 -14.16 -15.44 -4.16
CA TYR A 335 -13.37 -16.61 -3.84
C TYR A 335 -13.97 -17.46 -2.69
N GLU A 336 -14.54 -16.84 -1.66
CA GLU A 336 -15.20 -17.54 -0.55
C GLU A 336 -16.40 -18.38 -1.03
N ARG A 337 -17.04 -17.99 -2.14
CA ARG A 337 -18.18 -18.72 -2.71
C ARG A 337 -17.82 -19.72 -3.81
N THR A 338 -16.90 -19.34 -4.70
CA THR A 338 -16.55 -20.13 -5.89
C THR A 338 -15.31 -21.00 -5.71
N HIS A 339 -14.53 -20.78 -4.64
CA HIS A 339 -13.23 -21.41 -4.36
C HIS A 339 -12.21 -21.34 -5.53
N SER A 340 -12.43 -20.46 -6.48
CA SER A 340 -11.57 -20.27 -7.65
C SER A 340 -11.22 -18.79 -7.81
N ARG A 341 -10.01 -18.52 -8.30
CA ARG A 341 -9.52 -17.15 -8.55
C ARG A 341 -9.75 -16.70 -10.00
N THR A 342 -10.21 -17.60 -10.85
CA THR A 342 -10.36 -17.40 -12.29
C THR A 342 -11.55 -16.50 -12.60
N LEU A 343 -11.26 -15.38 -13.24
CA LEU A 343 -12.22 -14.31 -13.56
C LEU A 343 -13.38 -14.79 -14.45
N LEU A 344 -13.12 -15.77 -15.33
CA LEU A 344 -14.13 -16.32 -16.24
C LEU A 344 -15.18 -17.20 -15.55
N LEU A 345 -14.86 -17.79 -14.39
CA LEU A 345 -15.82 -18.62 -13.66
C LEU A 345 -16.82 -17.74 -12.90
N ALA A 346 -16.40 -16.60 -12.36
CA ALA A 346 -17.26 -15.69 -11.61
C ALA A 346 -17.93 -14.64 -12.52
N ARG A 347 -18.75 -15.09 -13.49
CA ARG A 347 -19.47 -14.23 -14.46
C ARG A 347 -20.93 -13.98 -14.08
N GLY A 348 -21.47 -12.84 -14.51
CA GLY A 348 -22.92 -12.55 -14.41
C GLY A 348 -23.44 -12.33 -12.98
N LEU A 349 -22.56 -12.03 -12.01
CA LEU A 349 -22.93 -11.93 -10.59
C LEU A 349 -23.95 -10.82 -10.29
N GLN A 350 -24.21 -9.90 -11.22
CA GLN A 350 -25.24 -8.86 -11.08
C GLN A 350 -26.65 -9.40 -10.87
N MET A 351 -26.98 -10.52 -11.49
CA MET A 351 -28.33 -11.09 -11.34
C MET A 351 -28.57 -11.70 -9.95
N ILE A 352 -27.51 -12.11 -9.24
CA ILE A 352 -27.61 -12.76 -7.92
C ILE A 352 -27.32 -11.78 -6.79
N LEU A 353 -26.29 -10.94 -6.93
CA LEU A 353 -25.76 -10.10 -5.84
C LEU A 353 -25.78 -8.61 -6.22
N PRO A 354 -26.96 -7.99 -6.46
CA PRO A 354 -27.06 -6.64 -7.01
C PRO A 354 -26.38 -5.58 -6.12
N LEU A 355 -26.53 -5.64 -4.80
CA LEU A 355 -25.87 -4.69 -3.90
C LEU A 355 -24.35 -4.85 -3.93
N MET A 356 -23.85 -6.07 -4.10
CA MET A 356 -22.41 -6.30 -4.27
C MET A 356 -21.87 -5.69 -5.55
N THR A 357 -22.69 -5.68 -6.60
CA THR A 357 -22.31 -5.08 -7.88
C THR A 357 -22.18 -3.57 -7.81
N ALA A 358 -22.97 -2.92 -6.95
CA ALA A 358 -22.81 -1.50 -6.66
C ALA A 358 -21.43 -1.22 -6.04
N TRP A 359 -20.97 -2.05 -5.10
CA TRP A 359 -19.63 -1.94 -4.54
C TRP A 359 -18.53 -2.20 -5.58
N TRP A 360 -18.69 -3.23 -6.42
CA TRP A 360 -17.80 -3.48 -7.55
C TRP A 360 -17.72 -2.30 -8.51
N PHE A 361 -18.85 -1.65 -8.77
CA PHE A 361 -18.92 -0.50 -9.66
C PHE A 361 -18.20 0.71 -9.06
N ILE A 362 -18.46 1.06 -7.80
CA ILE A 362 -17.77 2.19 -7.15
C ILE A 362 -16.26 1.92 -7.07
N ALA A 363 -15.84 0.71 -6.72
CA ALA A 363 -14.42 0.35 -6.64
C ALA A 363 -13.74 0.35 -8.02
N SER A 364 -14.42 -0.09 -9.09
CA SER A 364 -13.87 -0.04 -10.45
C SER A 364 -13.79 1.40 -10.98
N LEU A 365 -14.79 2.24 -10.69
CA LEU A 365 -14.76 3.67 -10.99
C LEU A 365 -13.62 4.40 -10.26
N ALA A 366 -13.35 4.02 -9.01
CA ALA A 366 -12.22 4.57 -8.27
C ALA A 366 -10.89 4.11 -8.86
N ASN A 367 -10.77 2.85 -9.27
CA ASN A 367 -9.53 2.31 -9.87
C ASN A 367 -9.19 2.93 -11.23
N LEU A 368 -10.19 3.34 -12.02
CA LEU A 368 -9.99 4.06 -13.29
C LEU A 368 -9.83 5.58 -13.12
N ALA A 369 -9.80 6.06 -11.87
CA ALA A 369 -9.69 7.48 -11.54
C ALA A 369 -10.84 8.34 -12.11
N LEU A 370 -12.09 7.99 -11.80
CA LEU A 370 -13.24 8.81 -12.21
C LEU A 370 -13.29 10.16 -11.43
N PRO A 371 -13.51 11.32 -12.07
CA PRO A 371 -13.76 12.58 -11.36
C PRO A 371 -15.06 12.49 -10.54
N PRO A 372 -15.12 12.97 -9.28
CA PRO A 372 -14.12 13.72 -8.50
C PRO A 372 -13.34 12.87 -7.47
N LEU A 373 -13.11 11.58 -7.71
CA LEU A 373 -12.46 10.70 -6.73
C LEU A 373 -10.97 11.07 -6.52
N PRO A 374 -10.40 10.84 -5.32
CA PRO A 374 -9.02 11.22 -5.01
C PRO A 374 -7.96 10.55 -5.91
N ASN A 375 -8.23 9.37 -6.47
CA ASN A 375 -7.34 8.70 -7.43
C ASN A 375 -7.02 9.63 -8.62
N LEU A 376 -8.03 10.31 -9.18
CA LEU A 376 -7.82 11.24 -10.30
C LEU A 376 -7.00 12.45 -9.89
N MET A 377 -7.27 13.01 -8.71
CA MET A 377 -6.52 14.16 -8.21
C MET A 377 -5.02 13.83 -8.13
N GLY A 378 -4.67 12.65 -7.61
CA GLY A 378 -3.29 12.18 -7.56
C GLY A 378 -2.69 11.93 -8.94
N GLU A 379 -3.40 11.19 -9.82
CA GLU A 379 -2.92 10.88 -11.17
C GLU A 379 -2.71 12.15 -12.01
N LEU A 380 -3.65 13.09 -11.98
CA LEU A 380 -3.56 14.32 -12.77
C LEU A 380 -2.44 15.24 -12.29
N MET A 381 -2.18 15.33 -10.98
CA MET A 381 -1.03 16.06 -10.44
C MET A 381 0.31 15.44 -10.91
N ILE A 382 0.40 14.11 -10.95
CA ILE A 382 1.62 13.44 -11.44
C ILE A 382 1.77 13.60 -12.96
N ILE A 383 0.68 13.50 -13.73
CA ILE A 383 0.72 13.70 -15.19
C ILE A 383 1.14 15.13 -15.55
N THR A 384 0.62 16.14 -14.84
CA THR A 384 0.98 17.55 -15.09
C THR A 384 2.44 17.85 -14.72
N SER A 385 2.93 17.32 -13.60
CA SER A 385 4.36 17.43 -13.24
C SER A 385 5.29 16.72 -14.23
N LEU A 386 4.92 15.53 -14.70
CA LEU A 386 5.63 14.81 -15.76
C LEU A 386 5.65 15.57 -17.09
N PHE A 387 4.52 16.15 -17.47
CA PHE A 387 4.41 16.96 -18.69
C PHE A 387 5.32 18.18 -18.63
N ASN A 388 5.39 18.86 -17.49
CA ASN A 388 6.31 19.97 -17.25
C ASN A 388 7.78 19.52 -17.29
N TRP A 389 8.08 18.27 -16.87
CA TRP A 389 9.43 17.71 -16.94
C TRP A 389 9.85 17.38 -18.39
N SER A 390 8.98 16.73 -19.17
CA SER A 390 9.13 16.65 -20.62
C SER A 390 7.79 16.37 -21.33
N TRP A 391 7.56 17.06 -22.45
CA TRP A 391 6.29 16.98 -23.19
C TRP A 391 5.95 15.56 -23.66
N TRP A 392 6.95 14.68 -23.86
CA TRP A 392 6.74 13.36 -24.47
C TRP A 392 6.08 12.39 -23.49
N THR A 393 6.19 12.67 -22.20
CA THR A 393 5.58 11.85 -21.15
C THR A 393 4.06 11.78 -21.27
N ILE A 394 3.39 12.80 -21.83
CA ILE A 394 1.93 12.81 -21.98
C ILE A 394 1.42 11.68 -22.88
N VAL A 395 2.22 11.27 -23.87
CA VAL A 395 1.85 10.15 -24.75
C VAL A 395 1.86 8.86 -23.95
N LEU A 396 2.88 8.65 -23.11
CA LEU A 396 3.02 7.45 -22.28
C LEU A 396 1.97 7.40 -21.16
N THR A 397 1.77 8.51 -20.44
CA THR A 397 0.80 8.57 -19.34
C THR A 397 -0.64 8.60 -19.85
N GLY A 398 -0.91 9.26 -20.98
CA GLY A 398 -2.20 9.23 -21.67
C GLY A 398 -2.56 7.82 -22.17
N ALA A 399 -1.61 7.10 -22.78
CA ALA A 399 -1.81 5.69 -23.12
C ALA A 399 -2.01 4.82 -21.87
N GLY A 400 -1.24 5.07 -20.81
CA GLY A 400 -1.37 4.38 -19.51
C GLY A 400 -2.77 4.51 -18.92
N THR A 401 -3.30 5.73 -18.82
CA THR A 401 -4.66 6.01 -18.30
C THR A 401 -5.76 5.41 -19.17
N LEU A 402 -5.60 5.37 -20.50
CA LEU A 402 -6.53 4.66 -21.37
C LEU A 402 -6.53 3.16 -21.08
N ILE A 403 -5.36 2.56 -20.88
CA ILE A 403 -5.23 1.14 -20.54
C ILE A 403 -5.80 0.86 -19.15
N THR A 404 -5.64 1.78 -18.17
CA THR A 404 -6.25 1.63 -16.84
C THR A 404 -7.77 1.62 -16.90
N ALA A 405 -8.37 2.50 -17.68
CA ALA A 405 -9.82 2.48 -17.97
C ALA A 405 -10.24 1.16 -18.65
N ALA A 406 -9.46 0.66 -19.60
CA ALA A 406 -9.78 -0.56 -20.32
C ALA A 406 -9.78 -1.80 -19.39
N TYR A 407 -8.73 -2.02 -18.58
CA TYR A 407 -8.67 -3.23 -17.73
C TYR A 407 -9.63 -3.16 -16.54
N SER A 408 -9.90 -1.97 -16.00
CA SER A 408 -10.81 -1.80 -14.86
C SER A 408 -12.27 -2.07 -15.26
N LEU A 409 -12.67 -1.56 -16.43
CA LEU A 409 -13.98 -1.87 -17.01
C LEU A 409 -14.05 -3.33 -17.46
N TYR A 410 -12.99 -3.89 -18.04
CA TYR A 410 -12.92 -5.32 -18.35
C TYR A 410 -13.14 -6.20 -17.11
N MET A 411 -12.45 -5.90 -16.01
CA MET A 411 -12.64 -6.58 -14.73
C MET A 411 -14.09 -6.50 -14.24
N PHE A 412 -14.71 -5.32 -14.31
CA PHE A 412 -16.11 -5.14 -13.91
C PHE A 412 -17.09 -5.90 -14.82
N LEU A 413 -16.94 -5.77 -16.13
CA LEU A 413 -17.83 -6.40 -17.12
C LEU A 413 -17.75 -7.92 -17.03
N MET A 414 -16.55 -8.47 -16.93
CA MET A 414 -16.36 -9.91 -16.91
C MET A 414 -16.79 -10.56 -15.60
N THR A 415 -16.73 -9.84 -14.48
CA THR A 415 -17.19 -10.40 -13.19
C THR A 415 -18.69 -10.20 -12.97
N GLN A 416 -19.20 -9.00 -13.26
CA GLN A 416 -20.57 -8.62 -12.89
C GLN A 416 -21.58 -8.85 -14.00
N ARG A 417 -21.20 -8.60 -15.27
CA ARG A 417 -22.12 -8.68 -16.41
C ARG A 417 -22.02 -10.00 -17.16
N GLY A 418 -22.97 -10.21 -18.07
CA GLY A 418 -23.07 -11.41 -18.89
C GLY A 418 -24.00 -12.46 -18.28
N PRO A 419 -24.23 -13.57 -19.01
CA PRO A 419 -25.06 -14.66 -18.53
C PRO A 419 -24.39 -15.36 -17.35
N LEU A 420 -25.21 -15.76 -16.38
CA LEU A 420 -24.74 -16.57 -15.27
C LEU A 420 -24.34 -17.96 -15.79
N PRO A 421 -23.12 -18.45 -15.51
CA PRO A 421 -22.74 -19.78 -15.95
C PRO A 421 -23.54 -20.85 -15.20
N SER A 422 -23.95 -21.91 -15.91
CA SER A 422 -24.86 -22.93 -15.41
C SER A 422 -24.35 -23.75 -14.22
N HIS A 423 -23.02 -23.81 -14.02
CA HIS A 423 -22.41 -24.51 -12.89
C HIS A 423 -22.52 -23.73 -11.57
N ILE A 424 -22.83 -22.43 -11.62
CA ILE A 424 -23.08 -21.63 -10.41
C ILE A 424 -24.54 -21.83 -10.01
N THR A 425 -24.78 -22.86 -9.21
CA THR A 425 -26.09 -23.12 -8.61
C THR A 425 -26.08 -22.72 -7.15
N ALA A 426 -27.01 -21.85 -6.75
CA ALA A 426 -27.28 -21.47 -5.36
C ALA A 426 -26.08 -20.85 -4.60
N LEU A 427 -25.56 -19.71 -5.08
CA LEU A 427 -24.64 -18.90 -4.28
C LEU A 427 -25.34 -18.33 -3.05
N GLU A 428 -24.65 -18.35 -1.92
CA GLU A 428 -25.10 -17.64 -0.72
C GLU A 428 -25.22 -16.13 -0.99
N PRO A 429 -26.25 -15.47 -0.46
CA PRO A 429 -26.38 -14.01 -0.53
C PRO A 429 -25.20 -13.31 0.15
N THR A 430 -25.05 -12.01 -0.10
CA THR A 430 -24.00 -11.22 0.56
C THR A 430 -24.25 -11.08 2.05
N HIS A 431 -23.22 -11.38 2.83
CA HIS A 431 -23.28 -11.31 4.29
C HIS A 431 -23.15 -9.86 4.75
N SER A 432 -23.78 -9.50 5.88
CA SER A 432 -23.69 -8.15 6.46
C SER A 432 -22.24 -7.73 6.76
N ARG A 433 -21.39 -8.69 7.15
CA ARG A 433 -19.93 -8.51 7.32
C ARG A 433 -19.26 -7.99 6.05
N GLU A 434 -19.62 -8.53 4.89
CA GLU A 434 -19.02 -8.15 3.60
C GLU A 434 -19.43 -6.74 3.22
N HIS A 435 -20.71 -6.38 3.41
CA HIS A 435 -21.18 -5.01 3.19
C HIS A 435 -20.53 -4.01 4.14
N LEU A 436 -20.43 -4.33 5.43
CA LEU A 436 -19.74 -3.48 6.41
C LEU A 436 -18.27 -3.28 6.03
N LEU A 437 -17.61 -4.34 5.58
CA LEU A 437 -16.22 -4.25 5.15
C LEU A 437 -16.09 -3.27 3.98
N LEU A 438 -16.94 -3.36 2.95
CA LEU A 438 -16.85 -2.51 1.77
C LEU A 438 -17.25 -1.07 2.04
N THR A 439 -18.26 -0.84 2.88
CA THR A 439 -18.63 0.50 3.33
C THR A 439 -17.46 1.16 4.05
N LEU A 440 -16.76 0.44 4.94
CA LEU A 440 -15.59 0.97 5.66
C LEU A 440 -14.37 1.24 4.77
N HIS A 441 -14.27 0.63 3.58
CA HIS A 441 -13.23 0.96 2.60
C HIS A 441 -13.61 2.19 1.76
N LEU A 442 -14.84 2.23 1.24
CA LEU A 442 -15.27 3.23 0.26
C LEU A 442 -15.75 4.52 0.90
N LEU A 443 -16.31 4.48 2.12
CA LEU A 443 -16.78 5.68 2.80
C LEU A 443 -15.64 6.67 3.09
N PRO A 444 -14.46 6.28 3.62
CA PRO A 444 -13.33 7.19 3.73
C PRO A 444 -12.88 7.76 2.39
N LEU A 445 -12.86 6.96 1.33
CA LEU A 445 -12.50 7.40 -0.02
C LEU A 445 -13.46 8.50 -0.52
N LEU A 446 -14.77 8.34 -0.28
CA LEU A 446 -15.78 9.33 -0.65
C LEU A 446 -15.70 10.59 0.25
N LEU A 447 -15.44 10.43 1.54
CA LEU A 447 -15.30 11.57 2.46
C LEU A 447 -14.07 12.43 2.13
N LEU A 448 -13.00 11.83 1.61
CA LEU A 448 -11.80 12.56 1.17
C LEU A 448 -12.09 13.53 0.01
N ILE A 449 -13.17 13.33 -0.75
CA ILE A 449 -13.62 14.29 -1.79
C ILE A 449 -14.01 15.63 -1.15
N LEU A 450 -14.62 15.60 0.05
CA LEU A 450 -15.11 16.81 0.72
C LEU A 450 -13.97 17.62 1.35
N LYS A 451 -12.88 16.96 1.76
CA LYS A 451 -11.71 17.60 2.38
C LYS A 451 -10.39 16.99 1.88
N PRO A 452 -10.00 17.24 0.62
CA PRO A 452 -8.76 16.71 0.05
C PRO A 452 -7.50 17.27 0.72
N GLU A 453 -7.61 18.42 1.40
CA GLU A 453 -6.52 19.07 2.16
C GLU A 453 -5.84 18.13 3.17
N VAL A 454 -6.60 17.18 3.73
CA VAL A 454 -6.09 16.21 4.71
C VAL A 454 -5.02 15.28 4.13
N ILE A 455 -5.09 15.04 2.83
CA ILE A 455 -4.15 14.21 2.07
C ILE A 455 -3.32 15.06 1.10
N TRP A 456 -3.41 16.38 1.19
CA TRP A 456 -2.62 17.32 0.41
C TRP A 456 -1.47 17.82 1.27
N GLY A 457 -0.52 16.93 1.54
CA GLY A 457 0.63 17.27 2.37
C GLY A 457 1.65 18.12 1.62
N TRP A 458 2.14 19.18 2.26
CA TRP A 458 3.41 19.80 1.88
C TRP A 458 4.51 18.74 2.01
N THR A 459 5.24 18.58 0.92
CA THR A 459 6.28 17.57 0.79
C THR A 459 7.52 18.27 0.27
N LEU A 460 8.45 18.46 1.21
CA LEU A 460 9.68 19.27 1.20
C LEU A 460 9.51 20.70 1.71
#